data_AF-A0ABD5LVS8-F1
#
_entry.id   AF-A0ABD5LVS8-F1
#
_cell.length_a   1.000
_cell.length_b   1.000
_cell.length_c   1.000
_cell.angle_alpha   90.00
_cell.angle_beta   90.00
_cell.angle_gamma   90.00
#
_symmetry.space_group_name_H-M   'P 1'
#
loop_
_entity.id
_entity.type
_entity.pdbx_description
1 polymer ?
#
loop_
_entity_poly.entity_id
_entity_poly.type
_entity_poly.pdbx_seq_one_letter_code
_entity_poly.pdbx_strand_id
1 'polypeptide(L)'
;MFYCSDYVPQVSNKTNDIVYYELGRFVELLCASNPNILELLNAPEHVVIYRHPLFMQFNPEWFLSKECVQTFCALCSRANKKKSARVK
;
A
#
# COMPACT_ATOMS: atom_id res chain seq x y z
N MET A 1 -5.94 -17.94 -29.20
CA MET A 1 -6.67 -16.65 -29.21
C MET A 1 -7.33 -16.49 -27.85
N PHE A 2 -6.77 -15.64 -26.97
CA PHE A 2 -7.42 -15.11 -25.78
C PHE A 2 -7.14 -13.61 -25.80
N TYR A 3 -8.18 -12.81 -26.04
CA TYR A 3 -8.14 -11.37 -25.86
C TYR A 3 -8.10 -11.10 -24.36
N CYS A 4 -6.93 -10.89 -23.78
CA CYS A 4 -6.82 -10.24 -22.48
C CYS A 4 -5.72 -9.20 -22.62
N SER A 5 -6.15 -7.94 -22.76
CA SER A 5 -5.32 -6.74 -22.68
C SER A 5 -4.32 -6.87 -21.53
N ASP A 6 -3.09 -6.36 -21.71
CA ASP A 6 -2.02 -6.42 -20.71
C ASP A 6 -2.52 -6.27 -19.27
N TYR A 7 -2.11 -7.18 -18.37
CA TYR A 7 -2.50 -7.14 -16.97
C TYR A 7 -2.17 -5.77 -16.36
N VAL A 8 -3.18 -5.12 -15.78
CA VAL A 8 -3.05 -3.77 -15.20
C VAL A 8 -3.03 -3.87 -13.67
N PRO A 9 -1.85 -3.93 -13.04
CA PRO A 9 -1.74 -4.13 -11.58
C PRO A 9 -2.16 -2.91 -10.75
N GLN A 10 -2.10 -1.71 -11.35
CA GLN A 10 -2.35 -0.46 -10.66
C GLN A 10 -2.80 0.60 -11.66
N VAL A 11 -3.77 1.43 -11.26
CA VAL A 11 -4.27 2.56 -12.05
C VAL A 11 -4.33 3.79 -11.15
N SER A 12 -3.94 4.95 -11.68
CA SER A 12 -4.15 6.24 -11.00
C SER A 12 -5.32 6.99 -11.61
N ASN A 13 -5.99 7.82 -10.82
CA ASN A 13 -6.93 8.79 -11.38
C ASN A 13 -6.18 9.85 -12.22
N LYS A 14 -6.92 10.70 -12.95
CA LYS A 14 -6.33 11.71 -13.85
C LYS A 14 -5.38 12.70 -13.15
N THR A 15 -5.65 13.02 -11.89
CA THR A 15 -4.84 13.97 -11.10
C THR A 15 -3.70 13.30 -10.34
N ASN A 16 -3.62 11.96 -10.36
CA ASN A 16 -2.67 11.13 -9.60
C ASN A 16 -2.76 11.28 -8.07
N ASP A 17 -3.88 11.76 -7.55
CA ASP A 17 -4.14 11.85 -6.11
C ASP A 17 -4.68 10.54 -5.53
N ILE A 18 -5.33 9.72 -6.38
CA ILE A 18 -5.92 8.45 -5.99
C ILE A 18 -5.29 7.34 -6.81
N VAL A 19 -4.80 6.32 -6.10
CA VAL A 19 -4.21 5.12 -6.68
C VAL A 19 -5.09 3.92 -6.34
N TYR A 20 -5.46 3.18 -7.37
CA TYR A 20 -6.20 1.93 -7.29
C TYR A 20 -5.24 0.77 -7.54
N TYR A 21 -5.32 -0.24 -6.70
CA TYR A 21 -4.53 -1.47 -6.81
C TYR A 21 -5.47 -2.62 -7.17
N GLU A 22 -5.01 -3.48 -8.07
CA GLU A 22 -5.60 -4.80 -8.24
C GLU A 22 -5.34 -5.65 -6.98
N LEU A 23 -6.20 -6.62 -6.67
CA LEU A 23 -6.14 -7.38 -5.43
C LEU A 23 -4.86 -8.23 -5.31
N GLY A 24 -4.49 -8.96 -6.35
CA GLY A 24 -3.21 -9.65 -6.46
C GLY A 24 -2.04 -8.69 -6.27
N ARG A 25 -2.04 -7.53 -6.93
CA ARG A 25 -1.00 -6.50 -6.73
C ARG A 25 -0.94 -6.00 -5.27
N PHE A 26 -2.09 -5.82 -4.64
CA PHE A 26 -2.18 -5.42 -3.24
C PHE A 26 -1.53 -6.47 -2.32
N VAL A 27 -1.82 -7.76 -2.54
CA VAL A 27 -1.22 -8.86 -1.79
C VAL A 27 0.28 -8.98 -2.03
N GLU A 28 0.75 -8.83 -3.28
CA GLU A 28 2.19 -8.81 -3.59
C GLU A 28 2.94 -7.75 -2.79
N LEU A 29 2.38 -6.54 -2.72
CA LEU A 29 2.99 -5.43 -1.99
C LEU A 29 2.95 -5.64 -0.47
N LEU A 30 1.92 -6.29 0.06
CA LEU A 30 1.88 -6.70 1.46
C LEU A 30 2.98 -7.72 1.79
N CYS A 31 3.17 -8.74 0.95
CA CYS A 31 4.25 -9.71 1.11
C CYS A 31 5.65 -9.09 0.97
N ALA A 32 5.77 -8.01 0.19
CA ALA A 32 7.00 -7.22 0.08
C ALA A 32 7.20 -6.21 1.22
N SER A 33 6.39 -6.28 2.28
CA SER A 33 6.46 -5.38 3.44
C SER A 33 6.37 -3.90 3.08
N ASN A 34 5.57 -3.56 2.07
CA ASN A 34 5.40 -2.17 1.64
C ASN A 34 4.65 -1.37 2.72
N PRO A 35 5.27 -0.33 3.32
CA PRO A 35 4.68 0.36 4.47
C PRO A 35 3.37 1.08 4.13
N ASN A 36 3.21 1.62 2.92
CA ASN A 36 1.97 2.30 2.52
C ASN A 36 0.78 1.33 2.48
N ILE A 37 1.03 0.10 2.02
CA ILE A 37 -0.02 -0.92 1.89
C ILE A 37 -0.34 -1.55 3.24
N LEU A 38 0.66 -1.72 4.11
CA LEU A 38 0.47 -2.14 5.50
C LEU A 38 -0.35 -1.13 6.30
N GLU A 39 -0.12 0.18 6.09
CA GLU A 39 -0.95 1.25 6.66
C GLU A 39 -2.38 1.19 6.11
N LEU A 40 -2.55 0.94 4.81
CA LEU A 40 -3.87 0.84 4.18
C LEU A 40 -4.67 -0.37 4.69
N LEU A 41 -4.01 -1.52 4.90
CA LEU A 41 -4.62 -2.72 5.48
C LEU A 41 -5.14 -2.44 6.90
N ASN A 42 -4.36 -1.71 7.69
CA ASN A 42 -4.68 -1.37 9.09
C ASN A 42 -5.34 0.02 9.22
N ALA A 43 -5.96 0.53 8.16
CA ALA A 43 -6.63 1.83 8.22
C ALA A 43 -7.77 1.80 9.26
N PRO A 44 -7.86 2.84 10.12
CA PRO A 44 -8.85 2.87 11.18
C PRO A 44 -10.28 3.00 10.60
N GLU A 45 -11.27 2.42 11.27
CA GLU A 45 -12.63 2.30 10.70
C GLU A 45 -13.25 3.65 10.32
N HIS A 46 -12.95 4.72 11.06
CA HIS A 46 -13.51 6.05 10.80
C HIS A 46 -13.04 6.70 9.49
N VAL A 47 -11.92 6.24 8.89
CA VAL A 47 -11.46 6.74 7.58
C VAL A 47 -11.87 5.83 6.42
N VAL A 48 -12.45 4.67 6.71
CA VAL A 48 -12.81 3.66 5.71
C VAL A 48 -14.28 3.82 5.35
N ILE A 49 -14.52 4.26 4.10
CA ILE A 49 -15.88 4.47 3.59
C ILE A 49 -16.61 3.12 3.39
N TYR A 50 -15.87 2.11 2.92
CA TYR A 50 -16.39 0.77 2.65
C TYR A 50 -15.27 -0.26 2.77
N ARG A 51 -15.57 -1.41 3.39
CA ARG A 51 -14.67 -2.56 3.48
C ARG A 51 -15.45 -3.84 3.15
N HIS A 52 -15.02 -4.54 2.10
CA HIS A 52 -15.62 -5.82 1.73
C HIS A 52 -15.22 -6.90 2.78
N PRO A 53 -16.11 -7.86 3.15
CA PRO A 53 -15.80 -8.90 4.14
C PRO A 53 -14.55 -9.74 3.83
N LEU A 54 -14.18 -9.87 2.55
CA LEU A 54 -12.92 -10.51 2.13
C LEU A 54 -11.69 -9.88 2.80
N PHE A 55 -11.71 -8.57 3.07
CA PHE A 55 -10.58 -7.90 3.73
C PHE A 55 -10.43 -8.31 5.20
N MET A 56 -11.48 -8.83 5.84
CA MET A 56 -11.43 -9.35 7.20
C MET A 56 -10.68 -10.68 7.31
N GLN A 57 -10.42 -11.34 6.16
CA GLN A 57 -9.67 -12.61 6.13
C GLN A 57 -8.15 -12.40 6.19
N PHE A 58 -7.67 -11.18 5.94
CA PHE A 58 -6.25 -10.87 6.08
C PHE A 58 -5.92 -10.67 7.57
N ASN A 59 -5.06 -11.51 8.13
CA ASN A 59 -4.45 -11.22 9.43
C ASN A 59 -3.20 -10.34 9.21
N PRO A 60 -3.15 -9.11 9.75
CA PRO A 60 -1.98 -8.23 9.66
C PRO A 60 -0.68 -8.89 10.12
N GLU A 61 -0.74 -9.79 11.10
CA GLU A 61 0.43 -10.47 11.66
C GLU A 61 1.17 -11.33 10.64
N TRP A 62 0.49 -11.83 9.60
CA TRP A 62 1.13 -12.62 8.53
C TRP A 62 2.15 -11.84 7.71
N PHE A 63 2.04 -10.50 7.71
CA PHE A 63 2.88 -9.62 6.91
C PHE A 63 3.95 -8.93 7.75
N LEU A 64 3.98 -9.15 9.08
CA LEU A 64 4.98 -8.58 9.97
C LEU A 64 6.24 -9.45 9.96
N SER A 65 7.23 -9.01 9.18
CA SER A 65 8.54 -9.65 9.07
C SER A 65 9.66 -8.76 9.61
N LYS A 66 10.89 -9.28 9.73
CA LYS A 66 12.05 -8.47 10.14
C LYS A 66 12.37 -7.39 9.09
N GLU A 67 12.03 -7.66 7.83
CA GLU A 67 12.18 -6.76 6.69
C GLU A 67 11.26 -5.53 6.82
N CYS A 68 10.09 -5.64 7.48
CA CYS A 68 9.22 -4.51 7.78
C CYS A 68 9.94 -3.39 8.55
N VAL A 69 10.88 -3.75 9.44
CA VAL A 69 11.66 -2.74 10.18
C VAL A 69 12.47 -1.89 9.23
N GLN A 70 13.09 -2.51 8.23
CA GLN A 70 13.94 -1.81 7.26
C GLN A 70 13.11 -0.91 6.33
N THR A 71 11.97 -1.41 5.82
CA THR A 71 11.10 -0.64 4.92
C THR A 71 10.48 0.56 5.64
N PHE A 72 10.08 0.39 6.91
CA PHE A 72 9.54 1.46 7.72
C PHE A 72 10.61 2.51 8.10
N CYS A 73 11.80 2.10 8.55
CA CYS A 73 12.91 3.01 8.81
C CYS A 73 13.30 3.83 7.57
N ALA A 74 13.30 3.21 6.38
CA ALA A 74 13.57 3.89 5.13
C ALA A 74 12.49 4.94 4.79
N LEU A 75 11.21 4.64 5.06
CA LEU A 75 10.11 5.59 4.89
C LEU A 75 10.23 6.79 5.85
N CYS A 76 10.47 6.56 7.14
CA CYS A 76 10.68 7.63 8.12
C CYS A 76 11.86 8.54 7.73
N SER A 77 12.95 7.93 7.27
CA SER A 77 14.14 8.67 6.81
C SER A 77 13.84 9.55 5.59
N ARG A 78 13.03 9.06 4.64
CA ARG A 78 12.56 9.84 3.48
C ARG A 78 11.64 10.98 3.87
N ALA A 79 10.73 10.76 4.82
CA ALA A 79 9.85 11.79 5.35
C ALA A 79 10.65 12.94 5.99
N ASN A 80 11.71 12.63 6.75
CA ASN A 80 12.59 13.63 7.34
C ASN A 80 13.37 14.44 6.28
N LYS A 81 13.85 13.80 5.21
CA LYS A 81 14.51 14.51 4.09
C LYS A 81 13.58 15.48 3.36
N LYS A 82 12.32 15.09 3.10
CA LYS A 82 11.32 15.98 2.48
C LYS A 82 11.03 17.21 3.35
N LYS A 83 11.03 17.08 4.68
CA LYS A 83 10.88 18.22 5.60
C LYS A 83 12.07 19.18 5.53
N SER A 84 13.30 18.67 5.44
CA SER A 84 14.50 19.51 5.30
C SER A 84 14.57 20.23 3.94
N ALA A 85 14.03 19.65 2.87
CA ALA A 85 13.95 20.27 1.55
C ALA A 85 12.84 21.35 1.41
N ARG A 86 11.91 21.43 2.36
CA ARG A 86 10.80 22.42 2.37
C ARG A 86 11.09 23.65 3.24
N VAL A 87 12.29 23.71 3.85
CA VAL A 87 12.78 24.80 4.71
C VAL A 87 13.97 25.53 4.06
N LYS A 88 14.21 25.32 2.76
CA LYS A 88 15.16 26.10 1.95
C LYS A 88 14.42 26.85 0.86
#